data_AF-A0A928KIS6-F1
#
_entry.id   AF-A0A928KIS6-F1
#
_cell.length_a   1.000
_cell.length_b   1.000
_cell.length_c   1.000
_cell.angle_alpha   90.00
_cell.angle_beta   90.00
_cell.angle_gamma   90.00
#
_symmetry.space_group_name_H-M   'P 1'
#
loop_
_entity.id
_entity.type
_entity.pdbx_description
1 polymer ?
#
loop_
_entity_poly.entity_id
_entity_poly.type
_entity_poly.pdbx_seq_one_letter_code
_entity_poly.pdbx_strand_id
1 'polypeptide(L)'
;MLSKEIKAEIYGALNEKSGIYSGYVTSQEASGTSVYVISRKPVGDFVYGIISAVITQPDGSEKYVVTQKSDIMYEPEIRQRLKVVKSLKIEKISCLYEKSCGAVILYKDKNEDEASILLVKNQKGRFWSFPKGHVELWENEKETAVREIKEETDLDVEILDNFREISDYCPFGKIRKRVVFFLAAAKTNKVKIQESEIESYTWVKLSEAKKVCTYDNDLRVIDKAREYYEDHLAKKN
;
A
#
# COMPACT_ATOMS: atom_id res chain seq x y z
N MET A 1 -6.92 18.28 7.52
CA MET A 1 -8.07 17.43 7.88
C MET A 1 -7.76 15.93 7.81
N LEU A 2 -6.99 15.45 6.82
CA LEU A 2 -6.75 14.03 6.48
C LEU A 2 -5.99 13.14 7.50
N SER A 3 -5.67 13.67 8.67
CA SER A 3 -4.79 13.00 9.66
C SER A 3 -5.20 13.18 11.11
N LYS A 4 -6.25 13.97 11.37
CA LYS A 4 -6.73 14.20 12.73
C LYS A 4 -7.63 13.05 13.11
N GLU A 5 -7.36 12.48 14.28
CA GLU A 5 -8.25 11.53 14.91
C GLU A 5 -9.56 12.24 15.23
N ILE A 6 -10.67 11.61 14.85
CA ILE A 6 -12.01 12.12 15.09
C ILE A 6 -12.78 11.16 15.98
N LYS A 7 -13.68 11.71 16.79
CA LYS A 7 -14.71 10.94 17.47
C LYS A 7 -15.95 10.94 16.58
N ALA A 8 -16.46 9.75 16.25
CA ALA A 8 -17.74 9.58 15.58
C ALA A 8 -18.69 8.81 16.50
N GLU A 9 -19.84 9.41 16.80
CA GLU A 9 -20.91 8.74 17.55
C GLU A 9 -21.77 7.92 16.59
N ILE A 10 -22.07 6.69 17.01
CA ILE A 10 -22.82 5.72 16.21
C ILE A 10 -24.31 5.97 16.43
N TYR A 11 -25.03 6.14 15.32
CA TYR A 11 -26.48 6.34 15.32
C TYR A 11 -27.24 5.04 15.04
N GLY A 12 -26.71 4.18 14.17
CA GLY A 12 -27.32 2.90 13.87
C GLY A 12 -26.50 2.03 12.94
N ALA A 13 -26.80 0.73 12.92
CA ALA A 13 -26.18 -0.20 11.98
C ALA A 13 -26.86 -0.14 10.61
N LEU A 14 -26.09 0.05 9.56
CA LEU A 14 -26.55 -0.10 8.17
C LEU A 14 -26.44 -1.56 7.73
N ASN A 15 -25.41 -2.26 8.20
CA ASN A 15 -25.25 -3.69 8.09
C ASN A 15 -24.33 -4.18 9.21
N GLU A 16 -24.92 -4.75 10.26
CA GLU A 16 -24.19 -5.20 11.46
C GLU A 16 -23.21 -6.34 11.14
N LYS A 17 -23.61 -7.31 10.30
CA LYS A 17 -22.76 -8.44 9.89
C LYS A 17 -21.49 -8.00 9.16
N SER A 18 -21.57 -6.90 8.40
CA SER A 18 -20.42 -6.34 7.69
C SER A 18 -19.72 -5.21 8.44
N GLY A 19 -20.16 -4.90 9.67
CA GLY A 19 -19.59 -3.86 10.52
C GLY A 19 -19.70 -2.46 9.93
N ILE A 20 -20.85 -2.14 9.34
CA ILE A 20 -21.11 -0.85 8.69
C ILE A 20 -22.21 -0.11 9.44
N TYR A 21 -21.89 1.10 9.86
CA TYR A 21 -22.74 1.93 10.71
C TYR A 21 -22.87 3.34 10.13
N SER A 22 -23.96 4.00 10.48
CA SER A 22 -24.12 5.44 10.30
C SER A 22 -23.76 6.16 11.60
N GLY A 23 -23.21 7.36 11.48
CA GLY A 23 -22.87 8.18 12.64
C GLY A 23 -22.64 9.63 12.28
N TYR A 24 -22.22 10.40 13.29
CA TYR A 24 -21.87 11.80 13.14
C TYR A 24 -20.55 12.10 13.85
N VAL A 25 -19.72 12.95 13.25
CA VAL A 25 -18.52 13.44 13.90
C VAL A 25 -18.91 14.37 15.05
N THR A 26 -18.26 14.22 16.20
CA THR A 26 -18.49 15.08 17.39
C THR A 26 -17.26 15.86 17.83
N SER A 27 -16.10 15.64 17.19
CA SER A 27 -14.90 16.46 17.41
C SER A 27 -15.08 17.87 16.84
N GLN A 28 -14.62 18.88 17.59
CA GLN A 28 -14.93 20.31 17.42
C GLN A 28 -14.78 20.88 15.99
N GLU A 29 -13.82 20.42 15.19
CA GLU A 29 -13.57 20.98 13.85
C GLU A 29 -14.55 20.50 12.76
N ALA A 30 -15.28 19.41 12.98
CA ALA A 30 -16.17 18.80 11.98
C ALA A 30 -17.48 18.30 12.59
N SER A 31 -17.85 18.83 13.76
CA SER A 31 -19.02 18.38 14.51
C SER A 31 -20.31 18.47 13.68
N GLY A 32 -21.16 17.45 13.77
CA GLY A 32 -22.41 17.34 13.01
C GLY A 32 -22.28 16.76 11.59
N THR A 33 -21.06 16.50 11.12
CA THR A 33 -20.84 15.87 9.80
C THR A 33 -21.31 14.42 9.83
N SER A 34 -22.25 14.03 8.94
CA SER A 34 -22.69 12.64 8.81
C SER A 34 -21.60 11.78 8.16
N VAL A 35 -21.38 10.59 8.71
CA VAL A 35 -20.36 9.65 8.27
C VAL A 35 -20.89 8.23 8.17
N TYR A 36 -20.19 7.41 7.40
CA TYR A 36 -20.23 5.96 7.54
C TYR A 36 -19.04 5.51 8.37
N VAL A 37 -19.28 4.63 9.33
CA VAL A 37 -18.22 3.96 10.08
C VAL A 37 -18.11 2.54 9.56
N ILE A 38 -16.90 2.13 9.20
CA ILE A 38 -16.60 0.75 8.81
C ILE A 38 -15.59 0.19 9.81
N SER A 39 -15.92 -0.99 10.35
CA SER A 39 -15.12 -1.63 11.40
C SER A 39 -15.08 -3.14 11.20
N ARG A 40 -13.90 -3.75 11.39
CA ARG A 40 -13.77 -5.22 11.48
C ARG A 40 -14.16 -5.73 12.87
N LYS A 41 -14.11 -4.86 13.88
CA LYS A 41 -14.43 -5.15 15.27
C LYS A 41 -15.83 -4.62 15.63
N PRO A 42 -16.50 -5.21 16.63
CA PRO A 42 -17.68 -4.59 17.22
C PRO A 42 -17.38 -3.14 17.62
N VAL A 43 -18.37 -2.26 17.44
CA VAL A 43 -18.30 -0.86 17.86
C VAL A 43 -19.33 -0.63 18.96
N GLY A 44 -19.00 0.22 19.93
CA GLY A 44 -19.95 0.71 20.93
C GLY A 44 -20.67 1.97 20.43
N ASP A 45 -21.06 2.84 21.36
CA ASP A 45 -21.77 4.09 21.06
C ASP A 45 -20.94 5.10 20.27
N PHE A 46 -19.61 4.93 20.23
CA PHE A 46 -18.72 5.78 19.45
C PHE A 46 -17.45 5.04 19.02
N VAL A 47 -16.75 5.63 18.05
CA VAL A 47 -15.44 5.18 17.58
C VAL A 47 -14.48 6.37 17.52
N TYR A 48 -13.22 6.13 17.89
CA TYR A 48 -12.10 7.00 17.55
C TYR A 48 -11.44 6.47 16.28
N GLY A 49 -11.37 7.32 15.26
CA GLY A 49 -10.94 6.90 13.94
C GLY A 49 -10.39 8.02 13.10
N ILE A 50 -10.16 7.69 11.84
CA ILE A 50 -9.69 8.62 10.82
C ILE A 50 -10.63 8.56 9.64
N ILE A 51 -10.76 9.68 8.92
CA ILE A 51 -11.44 9.68 7.63
C ILE A 51 -10.53 8.96 6.63
N SER A 52 -10.95 7.79 6.15
CA SER A 52 -10.17 6.95 5.23
C SER A 52 -10.62 7.05 3.78
N ALA A 53 -11.87 7.47 3.53
CA ALA A 53 -12.37 7.69 2.18
C ALA A 53 -13.49 8.73 2.15
N VAL A 54 -13.76 9.25 0.96
CA VAL A 54 -14.90 10.09 0.62
C VAL A 54 -15.74 9.37 -0.43
N ILE A 55 -17.03 9.21 -0.18
CA ILE A 55 -18.01 8.68 -1.11
C ILE A 55 -18.70 9.86 -1.77
N THR A 56 -18.66 9.92 -3.10
CA THR A 56 -19.50 10.82 -3.89
C THR A 56 -20.78 10.07 -4.28
N GLN A 57 -21.93 10.66 -3.98
CA GLN A 57 -23.24 10.15 -4.34
C GLN A 57 -23.69 10.70 -5.70
N PRO A 58 -24.67 10.08 -6.39
CA PRO A 58 -25.11 10.52 -7.73
C PRO A 58 -25.68 11.93 -7.82
N ASP A 59 -26.08 12.53 -6.69
CA ASP A 59 -26.53 13.93 -6.61
C ASP A 59 -25.36 14.91 -6.38
N GLY A 60 -24.12 14.42 -6.42
CA GLY A 60 -22.89 15.16 -6.17
C GLY A 60 -22.57 15.37 -4.69
N SER A 61 -23.45 14.97 -3.76
CA SER A 61 -23.17 15.09 -2.33
C SER A 61 -22.06 14.13 -1.89
N GLU A 62 -21.32 14.54 -0.87
CA GLU A 62 -20.22 13.77 -0.32
C GLU A 62 -20.55 13.21 1.06
N LYS A 63 -20.10 11.97 1.30
CA LYS A 63 -20.17 11.34 2.62
C LYS A 63 -18.84 10.70 2.99
N TYR A 64 -18.40 10.97 4.20
CA TYR A 64 -17.10 10.50 4.68
C TYR A 64 -17.18 9.09 5.25
N VAL A 65 -16.12 8.32 5.04
CA VAL A 65 -15.92 7.00 5.63
C VAL A 65 -14.88 7.10 6.72
N VAL A 66 -15.23 6.61 7.90
CA VAL A 66 -14.38 6.55 9.09
C VAL A 66 -13.99 5.11 9.37
N THR A 67 -12.70 4.87 9.54
CA THR A 67 -12.14 3.59 9.99
C THR A 67 -11.33 3.79 11.26
N GLN A 68 -11.17 2.74 12.06
CA GLN A 68 -10.34 2.82 13.26
C GLN A 68 -8.88 3.06 12.87
N LYS A 69 -8.18 3.93 13.61
CA LYS A 69 -6.76 4.25 13.33
C LYS A 69 -5.85 3.03 13.37
N SER A 70 -6.15 2.06 14.22
CA SER A 70 -5.42 0.79 14.34
C SER A 70 -5.76 -0.22 13.24
N ASP A 71 -6.76 0.08 12.41
CA ASP A 71 -7.34 -0.85 11.44
C ASP A 71 -7.74 -0.09 10.16
N ILE A 72 -6.76 0.58 9.56
CA ILE A 72 -6.95 1.35 8.33
C ILE A 72 -7.33 0.40 7.20
N MET A 73 -8.48 0.67 6.56
CA MET A 73 -8.93 -0.03 5.36
C MET A 73 -8.56 0.74 4.11
N TYR A 74 -8.31 0.01 3.03
CA TYR A 74 -7.95 0.54 1.72
C TYR A 74 -9.08 0.30 0.71
N GLU A 75 -8.96 0.94 -0.46
CA GLU A 75 -9.97 0.97 -1.52
C GLU A 75 -10.68 -0.37 -1.81
N PRO A 76 -9.98 -1.50 -2.07
CA PRO A 76 -10.64 -2.74 -2.46
C PRO A 76 -11.62 -3.23 -1.38
N GLU A 77 -11.19 -3.22 -0.12
CA GLU A 77 -12.02 -3.65 1.00
C GLU A 77 -13.16 -2.68 1.29
N ILE A 78 -12.89 -1.36 1.26
CA ILE A 78 -13.93 -0.34 1.48
C ILE A 78 -15.05 -0.52 0.44
N ARG A 79 -14.69 -0.65 -0.84
CA ARG A 79 -15.65 -0.88 -1.92
C ARG A 79 -16.46 -2.15 -1.70
N GLN A 80 -15.79 -3.25 -1.38
CA GLN A 80 -16.46 -4.53 -1.18
C GLN A 80 -17.46 -4.50 -0.02
N ARG A 81 -17.06 -3.92 1.12
CA ARG A 81 -17.93 -3.80 2.29
C ARG A 81 -19.15 -2.94 1.98
N LEU A 82 -18.96 -1.78 1.34
CA LEU A 82 -20.07 -0.89 1.03
C LEU A 82 -21.05 -1.49 0.01
N LYS A 83 -20.58 -2.38 -0.89
CA LYS A 83 -21.41 -3.05 -1.91
C LYS A 83 -22.58 -3.85 -1.31
N VAL A 84 -22.47 -4.33 -0.07
CA VAL A 84 -23.54 -5.12 0.57
C VAL A 84 -24.68 -4.25 1.13
N VAL A 85 -24.48 -2.93 1.23
CA VAL A 85 -25.48 -2.01 1.76
C VAL A 85 -26.31 -1.44 0.60
N LYS A 86 -27.38 -2.15 0.23
CA LYS A 86 -28.21 -1.83 -0.95
C LYS A 86 -28.79 -0.41 -0.97
N SER A 87 -28.97 0.22 0.19
CA SER A 87 -29.48 1.58 0.31
C SER A 87 -28.45 2.65 -0.06
N LEU A 88 -27.16 2.31 -0.13
CA LEU A 88 -26.11 3.26 -0.49
C LEU A 88 -26.04 3.47 -1.99
N LYS A 89 -26.23 4.71 -2.41
CA LYS A 89 -25.96 5.16 -3.78
C LYS A 89 -24.53 5.71 -3.83
N ILE A 90 -23.66 5.03 -4.55
CA ILE A 90 -22.23 5.34 -4.66
C ILE A 90 -21.91 5.57 -6.14
N GLU A 91 -21.50 6.77 -6.49
CA GLU A 91 -20.96 7.09 -7.82
C GLU A 91 -19.44 6.89 -7.82
N LYS A 92 -18.74 7.41 -6.81
CA LYS A 92 -17.28 7.34 -6.69
C LYS A 92 -16.84 7.13 -5.25
N ILE A 93 -15.74 6.40 -5.07
CA ILE A 93 -15.02 6.28 -3.79
C ILE A 93 -13.62 6.88 -4.00
N SER A 94 -13.29 7.91 -3.23
CA SER A 94 -11.96 8.53 -3.21
C SER A 94 -11.28 8.17 -1.89
N CYS A 95 -10.36 7.20 -1.93
CA CYS A 95 -9.61 6.80 -0.75
C CYS A 95 -8.49 7.78 -0.43
N LEU A 96 -8.31 8.04 0.85
CA LEU A 96 -7.30 8.94 1.40
C LEU A 96 -6.06 8.17 1.86
N TYR A 97 -6.16 6.85 1.86
CA TYR A 97 -5.10 5.92 2.20
C TYR A 97 -4.95 4.90 1.07
N GLU A 98 -3.72 4.67 0.66
CA GLU A 98 -3.36 3.67 -0.34
C GLU A 98 -2.33 2.71 0.25
N LYS A 99 -2.42 1.45 -0.15
CA LYS A 99 -1.41 0.43 0.16
C LYS A 99 -0.90 -0.19 -1.11
N SER A 100 0.42 -0.30 -1.18
CA SER A 100 1.12 -1.06 -2.20
C SER A 100 2.08 -2.05 -1.55
N CYS A 101 2.40 -3.13 -2.27
CA CYS A 101 3.38 -4.11 -1.85
C CYS A 101 4.32 -4.41 -3.02
N GLY A 102 5.59 -4.65 -2.71
CA GLY A 102 6.64 -4.92 -3.68
C GLY A 102 7.87 -5.52 -3.01
N ALA A 103 8.99 -5.60 -3.71
CA ALA A 103 10.22 -6.11 -3.12
C ALA A 103 11.49 -5.51 -3.72
N VAL A 104 12.53 -5.45 -2.89
CA VAL A 104 13.91 -5.37 -3.38
C VAL A 104 14.27 -6.76 -3.91
N ILE A 105 14.38 -6.89 -5.22
CA ILE A 105 14.64 -8.17 -5.88
C ILE A 105 16.14 -8.33 -6.09
N LEU A 106 16.73 -9.33 -5.45
CA LEU A 106 18.12 -9.72 -5.57
C LEU A 106 18.31 -10.76 -6.68
N TYR A 107 19.38 -10.62 -7.43
CA TYR A 107 19.90 -11.65 -8.33
C TYR A 107 21.42 -11.76 -8.15
N LYS A 108 21.90 -12.99 -7.97
CA LYS A 108 23.31 -13.29 -7.78
C LYS A 108 23.83 -14.09 -8.98
N ASP A 109 24.59 -13.44 -9.85
CA ASP A 109 25.35 -14.15 -10.89
C ASP A 109 26.47 -14.96 -10.22
N LYS A 110 26.73 -16.16 -10.73
CA LYS A 110 27.80 -17.03 -10.23
C LYS A 110 29.19 -16.46 -10.49
N ASN A 111 29.31 -15.56 -11.46
CA ASN A 111 30.58 -14.95 -11.85
C ASN A 111 30.84 -13.59 -11.18
N GLU A 112 29.92 -13.11 -10.34
CA GLU A 112 30.05 -11.82 -9.65
C GLU A 112 30.26 -12.04 -8.15
N ASP A 113 30.96 -11.12 -7.49
CA ASP A 113 31.24 -11.19 -6.04
C ASP A 113 30.12 -10.59 -5.18
N GLU A 114 29.24 -9.78 -5.77
CA GLU A 114 28.08 -9.20 -5.11
C GLU A 114 26.76 -9.59 -5.80
N ALA A 115 25.63 -9.48 -5.10
CA ALA A 115 24.31 -9.53 -5.73
C ALA A 115 23.97 -8.18 -6.37
N SER A 116 23.17 -8.22 -7.43
CA SER A 116 22.51 -7.04 -7.99
C SER A 116 21.06 -6.96 -7.55
N ILE A 117 20.51 -5.75 -7.53
CA ILE A 117 19.08 -5.51 -7.34
C ILE A 117 18.43 -5.02 -8.63
N LEU A 118 17.16 -5.38 -8.83
CA LEU A 118 16.35 -4.84 -9.89
C LEU A 118 15.78 -3.48 -9.49
N LEU A 119 16.03 -2.47 -10.31
CA LEU A 119 15.34 -1.19 -10.27
C LEU A 119 14.49 -1.02 -11.53
N VAL A 120 13.29 -0.47 -11.37
CA VAL A 120 12.39 -0.12 -12.45
C VAL A 120 12.09 1.37 -12.42
N LYS A 121 11.88 1.96 -13.60
CA LYS A 121 11.52 3.35 -13.78
C LYS A 121 10.05 3.43 -14.18
N ASN A 122 9.22 3.98 -13.29
CA ASN A 122 7.78 4.10 -13.52
C ASN A 122 7.48 5.16 -14.59
N GLN A 123 6.53 4.92 -15.51
CA GLN A 123 6.16 5.88 -16.56
C GLN A 123 5.61 7.20 -16.02
N LYS A 124 4.76 7.13 -14.99
CA LYS A 124 4.06 8.31 -14.44
C LYS A 124 4.96 9.21 -13.59
N GLY A 125 5.94 8.62 -12.90
CA GLY A 125 6.83 9.33 -11.97
C GLY A 125 8.24 9.58 -12.51
N ARG A 126 8.68 8.80 -13.50
CA ARG A 126 10.01 8.80 -14.10
C ARG A 126 11.17 8.70 -13.10
N PHE A 127 10.92 8.15 -11.92
CA PHE A 127 11.93 7.88 -10.90
C PHE A 127 12.20 6.38 -10.80
N TRP A 128 13.43 6.05 -10.42
CA TRP A 128 13.88 4.68 -10.16
C TRP A 128 13.46 4.23 -8.77
N SER A 129 12.82 3.09 -8.69
CA SER A 129 12.40 2.44 -7.45
C SER A 129 12.29 0.93 -7.68
N PHE A 130 11.64 0.23 -6.76
CA PHE A 130 11.42 -1.21 -6.86
C PHE A 130 10.06 -1.54 -7.50
N PRO A 131 9.92 -2.72 -8.12
CA PRO A 131 8.62 -3.22 -8.57
C PRO A 131 7.63 -3.32 -7.41
N LYS A 132 6.42 -2.80 -7.62
CA LYS A 132 5.36 -2.72 -6.59
C LYS A 132 4.03 -2.28 -7.23
N GLY A 133 2.93 -2.77 -6.70
CA GLY A 133 1.62 -2.25 -7.06
C GLY A 133 0.60 -2.40 -5.95
N HIS A 134 -0.67 -2.22 -6.29
CA HIS A 134 -1.73 -2.04 -5.31
C HIS A 134 -2.17 -3.37 -4.71
N VAL A 135 -2.54 -3.37 -3.44
CA VAL A 135 -3.19 -4.55 -2.83
C VAL A 135 -4.53 -4.78 -3.50
N GLU A 136 -4.83 -6.03 -3.86
CA GLU A 136 -6.15 -6.43 -4.33
C GLU A 136 -6.96 -7.11 -3.21
N LEU A 137 -8.24 -7.36 -3.49
CA LEU A 137 -9.10 -8.09 -2.57
C LEU A 137 -8.56 -9.49 -2.34
N TRP A 138 -8.55 -9.92 -1.08
CA TRP A 138 -8.20 -11.27 -0.64
C TRP A 138 -6.71 -11.63 -0.69
N GLU A 139 -5.84 -10.69 -1.06
CA GLU A 139 -4.40 -10.89 -1.01
C GLU A 139 -3.82 -10.50 0.34
N ASN A 140 -2.81 -11.24 0.77
CA ASN A 140 -1.85 -10.77 1.77
C ASN A 140 -0.71 -9.97 1.11
N GLU A 141 0.08 -9.26 1.93
CA GLU A 141 1.14 -8.38 1.43
C GLU A 141 2.20 -9.10 0.57
N LYS A 142 2.55 -10.35 0.91
CA LYS A 142 3.53 -11.15 0.15
C LYS A 142 2.94 -11.61 -1.19
N GLU A 143 1.68 -12.03 -1.20
CA GLU A 143 0.96 -12.41 -2.44
C GLU A 143 0.87 -11.24 -3.41
N THR A 144 0.45 -10.06 -2.92
CA THR A 144 0.45 -8.83 -3.73
C THR A 144 1.84 -8.54 -4.28
N ALA A 145 2.89 -8.58 -3.45
CA ALA A 145 4.25 -8.30 -3.93
C ALA A 145 4.68 -9.27 -5.04
N VAL A 146 4.42 -10.57 -4.90
CA VAL A 146 4.78 -11.58 -5.91
C VAL A 146 3.99 -11.38 -7.21
N ARG A 147 2.68 -11.14 -7.13
CA ARG A 147 1.82 -10.88 -8.30
C ARG A 147 2.31 -9.64 -9.06
N GLU A 148 2.51 -8.54 -8.36
CA GLU A 148 2.92 -7.26 -8.96
C GLU A 148 4.31 -7.36 -9.61
N ILE A 149 5.26 -8.04 -8.96
CA ILE A 149 6.58 -8.31 -9.56
C ILE A 149 6.43 -9.10 -10.85
N LYS A 150 5.56 -10.12 -10.86
CA LYS A 150 5.31 -10.93 -12.04
C LYS A 150 4.66 -10.11 -13.16
N GLU A 151 3.68 -9.28 -12.84
CA GLU A 151 3.00 -8.41 -13.80
C GLU A 151 3.95 -7.37 -14.41
N GLU A 152 4.71 -6.65 -13.58
CA GLU A 152 5.57 -5.55 -14.04
C GLU A 152 6.85 -6.03 -14.75
N THR A 153 7.36 -7.23 -14.44
CA THR A 153 8.72 -7.67 -14.83
C THR A 153 8.82 -9.08 -15.42
N ASP A 154 7.75 -9.88 -15.37
CA ASP A 154 7.71 -11.31 -15.73
C ASP A 154 8.64 -12.22 -14.92
N LEU A 155 9.22 -11.72 -13.82
CA LEU A 155 10.10 -12.49 -12.96
C LEU A 155 9.32 -13.39 -11.99
N ASP A 156 9.77 -14.65 -11.90
CA ASP A 156 9.42 -15.53 -10.79
C ASP A 156 10.43 -15.33 -9.65
N VAL A 157 9.91 -14.97 -8.48
CA VAL A 157 10.72 -14.65 -7.30
C VAL A 157 10.31 -15.46 -6.08
N GLU A 158 11.24 -15.63 -5.15
CA GLU A 158 10.99 -16.19 -3.82
C GLU A 158 11.16 -15.10 -2.77
N ILE A 159 10.12 -14.85 -1.96
CA ILE A 159 10.21 -13.89 -0.85
C ILE A 159 11.08 -14.48 0.25
N LEU A 160 12.11 -13.75 0.64
CA LEU A 160 12.99 -14.11 1.74
C LEU A 160 12.33 -13.73 3.07
N ASP A 161 12.48 -14.59 4.06
CA ASP A 161 11.87 -14.39 5.38
C ASP A 161 12.62 -13.34 6.21
N ASN A 162 11.95 -12.81 7.24
CA ASN A 162 12.52 -11.87 8.22
C ASN A 162 12.96 -10.50 7.68
N PHE A 163 12.63 -10.15 6.44
CA PHE A 163 12.76 -8.79 5.91
C PHE A 163 11.41 -8.20 5.54
N ARG A 164 11.06 -7.07 6.15
CA ARG A 164 9.84 -6.32 5.82
C ARG A 164 10.00 -4.85 6.19
N GLU A 165 9.99 -3.98 5.19
CA GLU A 165 10.19 -2.55 5.37
C GLU A 165 8.97 -1.73 4.95
N ILE A 166 8.64 -0.73 5.76
CA ILE A 166 7.52 0.18 5.49
C ILE A 166 8.08 1.53 5.01
N SER A 167 7.54 2.00 3.88
CA SER A 167 7.72 3.33 3.34
C SER A 167 6.38 4.07 3.33
N ASP A 168 6.21 5.02 4.24
CA ASP A 168 5.03 5.89 4.31
C ASP A 168 5.38 7.26 3.72
N TYR A 169 4.55 7.76 2.81
CA TYR A 169 4.70 9.09 2.22
C TYR A 169 3.35 9.66 1.76
N CYS A 170 3.31 10.96 1.46
CA CYS A 170 2.10 11.65 1.02
C CYS A 170 2.26 12.23 -0.38
N PRO A 171 1.92 11.48 -1.46
CA PRO A 171 1.91 12.04 -2.81
C PRO A 171 1.02 13.28 -2.86
N PHE A 172 1.61 14.41 -3.28
CA PHE A 172 0.90 15.69 -3.48
C PHE A 172 0.08 16.18 -2.26
N GLY A 173 0.38 15.68 -1.05
CA GLY A 173 -0.27 16.08 0.21
C GLY A 173 -1.72 15.61 0.40
N LYS A 174 -2.30 14.82 -0.52
CA LYS A 174 -3.73 14.43 -0.50
C LYS A 174 -3.98 12.98 -0.09
N ILE A 175 -3.06 12.09 -0.39
CA ILE A 175 -3.21 10.65 -0.15
C ILE A 175 -2.05 10.20 0.75
N ARG A 176 -2.34 9.38 1.75
CA ARG A 176 -1.33 8.71 2.57
C ARG A 176 -1.03 7.36 1.95
N LYS A 177 0.12 7.25 1.30
CA LYS A 177 0.56 6.02 0.66
C LYS A 177 1.49 5.26 1.59
N ARG A 178 1.16 3.99 1.82
CA ARG A 178 2.00 3.01 2.50
C ARG A 178 2.48 1.99 1.49
N VAL A 179 3.79 1.84 1.37
CA VAL A 179 4.39 0.77 0.58
C VAL A 179 5.11 -0.19 1.52
N VAL A 180 4.85 -1.48 1.36
CA VAL A 180 5.57 -2.54 2.06
C VAL A 180 6.52 -3.20 1.09
N PHE A 181 7.81 -3.19 1.43
CA PHE A 181 8.86 -3.85 0.66
C PHE A 181 9.35 -5.09 1.38
N PHE A 182 9.38 -6.20 0.66
CA PHE A 182 10.07 -7.41 1.05
C PHE A 182 11.45 -7.48 0.40
N LEU A 183 12.22 -8.49 0.77
CA LEU A 183 13.40 -8.91 0.03
C LEU A 183 13.02 -10.16 -0.75
N ALA A 184 13.41 -10.24 -2.01
CA ALA A 184 13.07 -11.38 -2.86
C ALA A 184 14.30 -11.85 -3.64
N ALA A 185 14.40 -13.15 -3.92
CA ALA A 185 15.42 -13.71 -4.79
C ALA A 185 14.81 -14.06 -6.16
N ALA A 186 15.37 -13.52 -7.23
CA ALA A 186 14.97 -13.86 -8.60
C ALA A 186 15.67 -15.14 -9.07
N LYS A 187 14.94 -15.99 -9.79
CA LYS A 187 15.49 -17.20 -10.43
C LYS A 187 16.33 -16.89 -11.68
N THR A 188 16.13 -15.73 -12.28
CA THR A 188 16.79 -15.28 -13.50
C THR A 188 16.89 -13.75 -13.53
N ASN A 189 17.80 -13.21 -14.34
CA ASN A 189 17.91 -11.78 -14.62
C ASN A 189 17.14 -11.32 -15.87
N LYS A 190 16.41 -12.24 -16.53
CA LYS A 190 15.64 -11.96 -17.75
C LYS A 190 14.33 -11.27 -17.42
N VAL A 191 14.33 -9.95 -17.52
CA VAL A 191 13.14 -9.11 -17.29
C VAL A 191 12.41 -8.88 -18.59
N LYS A 192 11.07 -8.98 -18.56
CA LYS A 192 10.19 -8.48 -19.60
C LYS A 192 9.23 -7.48 -18.95
N ILE A 193 9.44 -6.19 -19.25
CA ILE A 193 8.66 -5.14 -18.62
C ILE A 193 7.23 -5.06 -19.16
N GLN A 194 6.31 -4.67 -18.30
CA GLN A 194 4.99 -4.23 -18.69
C GLN A 194 5.04 -2.76 -19.13
N GLU A 195 5.09 -2.53 -20.45
CA GLU A 195 5.26 -1.19 -21.04
C GLU A 195 4.11 -0.21 -20.72
N SER A 196 2.96 -0.65 -20.20
CA SER A 196 1.91 0.27 -19.76
C SER A 196 2.22 0.96 -18.43
N GLU A 197 3.19 0.46 -17.66
CA GLU A 197 3.52 0.95 -16.32
C GLU A 197 5.00 1.29 -16.16
N ILE A 198 5.87 0.48 -16.75
CA ILE A 198 7.32 0.58 -16.64
C ILE A 198 7.92 1.16 -17.93
N GLU A 199 8.70 2.23 -17.79
CA GLU A 199 9.44 2.89 -18.87
C GLU A 199 10.73 2.13 -19.17
N SER A 200 11.47 1.73 -18.13
CA SER A 200 12.74 1.03 -18.24
C SER A 200 13.08 0.27 -16.98
N TYR A 201 14.06 -0.63 -17.06
CA TYR A 201 14.60 -1.37 -15.92
C TYR A 201 16.13 -1.38 -15.96
N THR A 202 16.76 -1.64 -14.81
CA THR A 202 18.20 -1.87 -14.73
C THR A 202 18.52 -2.78 -13.55
N TRP A 203 19.54 -3.64 -13.72
CA TRP A 203 20.15 -4.37 -12.63
C TRP A 203 21.37 -3.59 -12.14
N VAL A 204 21.45 -3.33 -10.84
CA VAL A 204 22.52 -2.52 -10.24
C VAL A 204 23.12 -3.30 -9.08
N LYS A 205 24.46 -3.30 -8.94
CA LYS A 205 25.11 -3.88 -7.77
C LYS A 205 24.52 -3.29 -6.49
N LEU A 206 24.28 -4.12 -5.48
CA LEU A 206 23.61 -3.70 -4.25
C LEU A 206 24.33 -2.53 -3.57
N SER A 207 25.66 -2.52 -3.60
CA SER A 207 26.55 -1.44 -3.14
C SER A 207 26.38 -0.12 -3.91
N GLU A 208 25.88 -0.16 -5.14
CA GLU A 208 25.74 1.01 -6.02
C GLU A 208 24.31 1.50 -6.16
N ALA A 209 23.32 0.72 -5.71
CA ALA A 209 21.90 1.01 -5.86
C ALA A 209 21.49 2.40 -5.34
N LYS A 210 22.09 2.86 -4.24
CA LYS A 210 21.83 4.19 -3.66
C LYS A 210 22.24 5.36 -4.56
N LYS A 211 23.12 5.12 -5.55
CA LYS A 211 23.52 6.15 -6.52
C LYS A 211 22.44 6.38 -7.59
N VAL A 212 21.47 5.46 -7.72
CA VAL A 212 20.45 5.48 -8.78
C VAL A 212 19.10 5.99 -8.26
N CYS A 213 18.70 5.62 -7.04
CA CYS A 213 17.46 6.08 -6.42
C CYS A 213 17.61 7.50 -5.86
N THR A 214 16.53 8.28 -5.90
CA THR A 214 16.52 9.70 -5.49
C THR A 214 15.79 9.97 -4.19
N TYR A 215 14.84 9.13 -3.80
CA TYR A 215 14.00 9.38 -2.62
C TYR A 215 14.57 8.74 -1.36
N ASP A 216 14.64 9.51 -0.26
CA ASP A 216 15.17 9.07 1.04
C ASP A 216 14.53 7.77 1.55
N ASN A 217 13.24 7.60 1.29
CA ASN A 217 12.51 6.40 1.65
C ASN A 217 13.05 5.16 0.93
N ASP A 218 13.33 5.26 -0.37
CA ASP A 218 13.90 4.15 -1.14
C ASP A 218 15.34 3.89 -0.72
N LEU A 219 16.14 4.95 -0.48
CA LEU A 219 17.51 4.84 0.02
C LEU A 219 17.60 4.09 1.36
N ARG A 220 16.67 4.38 2.29
CA ARG A 220 16.56 3.67 3.57
C ARG A 220 16.23 2.19 3.39
N VAL A 221 15.36 1.85 2.44
CA VAL A 221 15.02 0.45 2.13
C VAL A 221 16.25 -0.28 1.55
N ILE A 222 17.03 0.37 0.69
CA ILE A 222 18.29 -0.19 0.16
C ILE A 222 19.29 -0.45 1.28
N ASP A 223 19.50 0.51 2.19
CA ASP A 223 20.45 0.35 3.30
C ASP A 223 20.11 -0.88 4.14
N LYS A 224 18.85 -1.04 4.50
CA LYS A 224 18.39 -2.19 5.28
C LYS A 224 18.47 -3.51 4.51
N ALA A 225 18.14 -3.48 3.21
CA ALA A 225 18.27 -4.67 2.36
C ALA A 225 19.73 -5.12 2.27
N ARG A 226 20.67 -4.17 2.19
CA ARG A 226 22.11 -4.44 2.19
C ARG A 226 22.59 -5.00 3.53
N GLU A 227 22.22 -4.38 4.65
CA GLU A 227 22.54 -4.88 5.99
C GLU A 227 22.04 -6.33 6.17
N TYR A 228 20.78 -6.58 5.80
CA TYR A 228 20.22 -7.93 5.85
C TYR A 228 21.01 -8.92 4.97
N TYR A 229 21.35 -8.53 3.74
CA TYR A 229 22.11 -9.36 2.80
C TYR A 229 23.49 -9.73 3.36
N GLU A 230 24.22 -8.76 3.89
CA GLU A 230 25.57 -8.94 4.46
C GLU A 230 25.55 -9.86 5.69
N ASP A 231 24.54 -9.70 6.56
CA ASP A 231 24.44 -10.48 7.80
C ASP A 231 23.99 -11.93 7.59
N HIS A 232 23.09 -12.16 6.63
CA HIS A 232 22.35 -13.43 6.54
C HIS A 232 22.62 -14.24 5.26
N LEU A 233 23.06 -13.59 4.18
CA LEU A 233 23.13 -14.19 2.84
C LEU A 233 24.54 -14.22 2.27
N ALA A 234 25.35 -13.19 2.52
CA ALA A 234 26.72 -13.09 2.01
C ALA A 234 27.67 -14.18 2.56
N LYS A 235 27.36 -14.75 3.73
CA LYS A 235 28.18 -15.79 4.39
C LYS A 235 27.72 -17.22 4.10
N LYS A 236 26.57 -17.40 3.43
CA LYS A 236 25.96 -18.71 3.16
C LYS A 236 26.22 -19.25 1.75
N ASN A 237 26.86 -18.47 0.89
CA ASN A 237 27.29 -18.84 -0.46
C ASN A 237 28.81 -18.67 -0.58
#